data_AF-A0A933IZI2-F1
#
_entry.id   AF-A0A933IZI2-F1
#
_cell.length_a   1.000
_cell.length_b   1.000
_cell.length_c   1.000
_cell.angle_alpha   90.00
_cell.angle_beta   90.00
_cell.angle_gamma   90.00
#
_symmetry.space_group_name_H-M   'P 1'
#
loop_
_entity.id
_entity.type
_entity.pdbx_description
1 polymer ?
#
loop_
_entity_poly.entity_id
_entity_poly.type
_entity_poly.pdbx_seq_one_letter_code
_entity_poly.pdbx_strand_id
1 'polypeptide(L)'
;MFSGWGIRTLSKKERRYNPIGYHLGSVWPHDNSLMAAGFRRYGFDEAFQRVAAGLMRAAMNFTEFRLPELFAGFDRRDYSVPARYPVACHPQAWAAGATLYLIEMGLGLAPDAFARRLRIVRPLLPEFVDHLQVNQLRIGDAQVDLSFERTPDGNVAYAVLKVDGSLEVVVEPSGKSV
;
A
#
# COMPACT_ATOMS: atom_id res chain seq x y z
N MET A 1 -0.92 8.22 16.69
CA MET A 1 0.01 7.11 16.40
C MET A 1 0.68 7.25 15.04
N PHE A 2 -0.01 7.76 14.02
CA PHE A 2 0.60 8.09 12.74
C PHE A 2 1.70 9.17 12.88
N SER A 3 2.89 8.90 12.34
CA SER A 3 4.06 9.77 12.39
C SER A 3 4.18 10.73 11.21
N GLY A 4 3.36 10.58 10.17
CA GLY A 4 3.57 11.22 8.87
C GLY A 4 4.23 10.29 7.85
N TRP A 5 4.89 9.23 8.33
CA TRP A 5 5.49 8.17 7.51
C TRP A 5 4.74 6.83 7.63
N GLY A 6 4.19 6.56 8.80
CA GLY A 6 3.41 5.37 9.08
C GLY A 6 2.87 5.38 10.52
N ILE A 7 2.10 4.36 10.87
CA ILE A 7 1.62 4.11 12.22
C ILE A 7 2.75 3.48 13.03
N ARG A 8 3.05 4.10 14.18
CA ARG A 8 4.04 3.62 15.15
C ARG A 8 3.52 2.39 15.90
N THR A 9 4.44 1.53 16.35
CA THR A 9 4.11 0.38 17.22
C THR A 9 3.54 0.81 18.58
N LEU A 10 3.87 2.02 19.05
CA LEU A 10 3.37 2.58 20.30
C LEU A 10 3.02 4.06 20.14
N SER A 11 1.96 4.51 20.82
CA SER A 11 1.54 5.91 20.80
C SER A 11 2.55 6.80 21.53
N LYS A 12 2.80 8.01 20.99
CA LYS A 12 3.61 9.05 21.66
C LYS A 12 3.05 9.53 23.01
N LYS A 13 1.81 9.16 23.33
CA LYS A 13 1.17 9.46 24.61
C LYS A 13 1.50 8.43 25.70
N GLU A 14 2.11 7.31 25.34
CA GLU A 14 2.46 6.25 26.28
C GLU A 14 3.78 6.55 27.00
N ARG A 15 3.85 6.25 28.30
CA ARG A 15 5.06 6.47 29.12
C ARG A 15 6.29 5.74 28.58
N ARG A 16 6.11 4.59 27.94
CA ARG A 16 7.19 3.75 27.38
C ARG A 16 7.55 4.11 25.94
N TYR A 17 6.93 5.14 25.36
CA TYR A 17 7.22 5.55 23.99
C TYR A 17 8.70 5.91 23.82
N ASN A 18 9.32 5.29 22.83
CA ASN A 18 10.65 5.59 22.36
C ASN A 18 10.67 5.52 20.82
N PRO A 19 10.89 6.63 20.09
CA PRO A 19 10.89 6.64 18.63
C PRO A 19 11.98 5.76 18.01
N ILE A 20 13.06 5.48 18.75
CA ILE A 20 14.14 4.57 18.32
C ILE A 20 14.08 3.22 19.03
N GLY A 21 12.97 2.89 19.70
CA GLY A 21 12.76 1.59 20.32
C GLY A 21 12.16 0.59 19.34
N TYR A 22 12.75 -0.60 19.25
CA TYR A 22 12.39 -1.65 18.28
C TYR A 22 10.88 -1.93 18.18
N HIS A 23 10.18 -2.05 19.32
CA HIS A 23 8.71 -2.14 19.39
C HIS A 23 8.07 -1.06 20.27
N LEU A 24 8.78 0.02 20.59
CA LEU A 24 8.31 1.05 21.52
C LEU A 24 7.96 2.38 20.84
N GLY A 25 7.84 2.40 19.51
CA GLY A 25 7.54 3.64 18.81
C GLY A 25 8.08 3.72 17.39
N SER A 26 8.85 2.74 16.94
CA SER A 26 9.28 2.60 15.53
C SER A 26 8.09 2.39 14.58
N VAL A 27 8.35 2.45 13.28
CA VAL A 27 7.38 2.18 12.21
C VAL A 27 7.85 0.98 11.42
N TRP A 28 6.96 0.00 11.29
CA TRP A 28 7.20 -1.27 10.59
C TRP A 28 6.38 -1.30 9.30
N PRO A 29 7.02 -1.31 8.12
CA PRO A 29 6.33 -1.36 6.83
C PRO A 29 5.36 -2.54 6.69
N HIS A 30 5.77 -3.72 7.15
CA HIS A 30 4.94 -4.92 7.15
C HIS A 30 3.63 -4.69 7.94
N ASP A 31 3.73 -4.33 9.22
CA ASP A 31 2.57 -4.13 10.08
C ASP A 31 1.63 -3.03 9.54
N ASN A 32 2.22 -1.98 8.99
CA ASN A 32 1.47 -0.90 8.36
C ASN A 32 0.73 -1.34 7.09
N SER A 33 1.32 -2.22 6.27
CA SER A 33 0.62 -2.77 5.10
C SER A 33 -0.58 -3.62 5.50
N LEU A 34 -0.49 -4.37 6.61
CA LEU A 34 -1.63 -5.14 7.14
C LEU A 34 -2.72 -4.23 7.71
N MET A 35 -2.33 -3.19 8.47
CA MET A 35 -3.28 -2.17 8.94
C MET A 35 -3.98 -1.46 7.78
N ALA A 36 -3.23 -1.09 6.74
CA ALA A 36 -3.77 -0.48 5.53
C ALA A 36 -4.76 -1.41 4.82
N ALA A 37 -4.40 -2.68 4.61
CA ALA A 37 -5.31 -3.68 4.04
C ALA A 37 -6.60 -3.83 4.86
N GLY A 38 -6.50 -3.77 6.20
CA GLY A 38 -7.64 -3.69 7.09
C GLY A 38 -8.53 -2.47 6.78
N PHE A 39 -7.96 -1.26 6.78
CA PHE A 39 -8.70 -0.05 6.43
C PHE A 39 -9.42 -0.19 5.09
N ARG A 40 -8.71 -0.70 4.09
CA ARG A 40 -9.25 -0.93 2.75
C ARG A 40 -10.44 -1.88 2.78
N ARG A 41 -10.31 -3.02 3.45
CA ARG A 41 -11.37 -4.04 3.57
C ARG A 41 -12.63 -3.50 4.23
N TYR A 42 -12.49 -2.62 5.23
CA TYR A 42 -13.62 -2.04 5.97
C TYR A 42 -14.16 -0.73 5.35
N GLY A 43 -13.66 -0.31 4.18
CA GLY A 43 -14.14 0.89 3.50
C GLY A 43 -13.54 2.21 3.96
N PHE A 44 -12.50 2.19 4.79
CA PHE A 44 -11.78 3.37 5.27
C PHE A 44 -10.72 3.82 4.26
N ASP A 45 -11.14 4.24 3.07
CA ASP A 45 -10.24 4.53 1.94
C ASP A 45 -9.29 5.71 2.21
N GLU A 46 -9.74 6.75 2.92
CA GLU A 46 -8.87 7.87 3.33
C GLU A 46 -7.76 7.43 4.29
N ALA A 47 -8.08 6.53 5.23
CA ALA A 47 -7.12 5.99 6.17
C ALA A 47 -6.10 5.08 5.47
N PHE A 48 -6.57 4.25 4.53
CA PHE A 48 -5.71 3.48 3.64
C PHE A 48 -4.75 4.40 2.87
N GLN A 49 -5.27 5.41 2.17
CA GLN A 49 -4.48 6.37 1.39
C GLN A 49 -3.38 7.02 2.22
N ARG A 50 -3.74 7.49 3.42
CA ARG A 50 -2.80 8.16 4.31
C ARG A 50 -1.63 7.27 4.71
N VAL A 51 -1.88 6.00 5.01
CA VAL A 51 -0.83 5.04 5.38
C VAL A 51 -0.02 4.64 4.16
N ALA A 52 -0.68 4.28 3.05
CA ALA A 52 -0.03 3.84 1.82
C ALA A 52 0.90 4.93 1.26
N ALA A 53 0.40 6.17 1.15
CA ALA A 53 1.19 7.29 0.67
C ALA A 53 2.35 7.62 1.63
N GLY A 54 2.11 7.54 2.94
CA GLY A 54 3.16 7.71 3.95
C GLY A 54 4.32 6.74 3.76
N LEU A 55 4.03 5.45 3.58
CA LEU A 55 5.04 4.42 3.39
C LEU A 55 5.75 4.54 2.04
N MET A 56 5.03 4.80 0.94
CA MET A 56 5.66 4.96 -0.37
C MET A 56 6.56 6.21 -0.42
N ARG A 57 6.16 7.33 0.21
CA ARG A 57 7.02 8.50 0.40
C ARG A 57 8.20 8.20 1.32
N ALA A 58 8.04 7.35 2.33
CA ALA A 58 9.16 6.90 3.14
C ALA A 58 10.16 6.09 2.29
N ALA A 59 9.67 5.17 1.46
CA ALA A 59 10.49 4.35 0.56
C ALA A 59 11.39 5.20 -0.35
N MET A 60 10.88 6.34 -0.84
CA MET A 60 11.65 7.31 -1.65
C MET A 60 12.93 7.85 -0.97
N ASN A 61 13.06 7.71 0.35
CA ASN A 61 14.22 8.15 1.13
C ASN A 61 15.22 7.03 1.46
N PHE A 62 14.92 5.79 1.07
CA PHE A 62 15.79 4.64 1.25
C PHE A 62 16.46 4.24 -0.06
N THR A 63 17.63 3.60 0.07
CA THR A 63 18.40 3.11 -1.07
C THR A 63 17.57 2.16 -1.92
N GLU A 64 17.62 2.32 -3.25
CA GLU A 64 16.83 1.55 -4.23
C GLU A 64 15.31 1.60 -4.00
N PHE A 65 14.82 2.59 -3.25
CA PHE A 65 13.40 2.73 -2.89
C PHE A 65 12.85 1.53 -2.10
N ARG A 66 13.72 0.82 -1.37
CA ARG A 66 13.36 -0.37 -0.58
C ARG A 66 13.09 0.00 0.85
N LEU A 67 11.89 -0.33 1.33
CA LEU A 67 11.54 -0.17 2.74
C LEU A 67 12.38 -1.12 3.61
N PRO A 68 12.93 -0.64 4.73
CA PRO A 68 13.64 -1.50 5.69
C PRO A 68 12.67 -2.36 6.50
N GLU A 69 13.19 -3.29 7.30
CA GLU A 69 12.44 -3.96 8.36
C GLU A 69 11.61 -2.98 9.21
N LEU A 70 12.26 -1.90 9.66
CA LEU A 70 11.68 -0.84 10.46
C LEU A 70 12.50 0.45 10.29
N PHE A 71 11.88 1.57 10.63
CA PHE A 71 12.56 2.86 10.78
C PHE A 71 12.07 3.59 12.03
N ALA A 72 12.83 4.59 12.49
CA ALA A 72 12.49 5.29 13.72
C ALA A 72 11.19 6.10 13.56
N GLY A 73 10.38 6.12 14.62
CA GLY A 73 9.06 6.75 14.60
C GLY A 73 9.03 8.24 14.88
N PHE A 74 10.09 8.99 14.56
CA PHE A 74 10.03 10.45 14.68
C PHE A 74 8.89 11.05 13.84
N ASP A 75 8.33 12.17 14.29
CA ASP A 75 7.28 12.86 13.54
C ASP A 75 7.89 13.50 12.28
N ARG A 76 7.20 13.39 11.14
CA ARG A 76 7.64 13.98 9.88
C ARG A 76 7.79 15.50 9.96
N ARG A 77 7.08 16.15 10.90
CA ARG A 77 7.21 17.58 11.17
C ARG A 77 8.53 17.95 11.85
N ASP A 78 9.10 17.01 12.60
CA ASP A 78 10.37 17.20 13.31
C ASP A 78 11.55 16.78 12.43
N TYR A 79 11.36 15.74 11.59
CA TYR A 79 12.36 15.22 10.65
C TYR A 79 11.76 15.01 9.27
N SER A 80 12.25 15.77 8.28
CA SER A 80 11.74 15.78 6.90
C SER A 80 12.04 14.50 6.11
N VAL A 81 12.85 13.61 6.67
CA VAL A 81 13.14 12.27 6.13
C VAL A 81 12.92 11.20 7.20
N PRO A 82 12.55 9.96 6.85
CA PRO A 82 12.44 8.87 7.81
C PRO A 82 13.82 8.58 8.41
N ALA A 83 13.95 8.76 9.73
CA ALA A 83 15.20 8.47 10.42
C ALA A 83 15.49 6.96 10.40
N ARG A 84 16.69 6.60 9.95
CA ARG A 84 17.12 5.21 9.82
C ARG A 84 17.25 4.54 11.18
N TYR A 85 16.93 3.24 11.24
CA TYR A 85 17.17 2.42 12.41
C TYR A 85 18.50 1.66 12.22
N PRO A 86 19.55 1.87 13.05
CA PRO A 86 20.92 1.46 12.73
C PRO A 86 21.14 -0.04 12.46
N VAL A 87 20.35 -0.91 13.09
CA VAL A 87 20.50 -2.37 13.00
C VAL A 87 19.35 -3.04 12.25
N ALA A 88 18.59 -2.29 11.44
CA ALA A 88 17.50 -2.84 10.64
C ALA A 88 18.02 -3.68 9.47
N CYS A 89 17.27 -4.72 9.09
CA CYS A 89 17.51 -5.44 7.85
C CYS A 89 17.09 -4.60 6.61
N HIS A 90 17.92 -4.63 5.56
CA HIS A 90 17.73 -3.86 4.32
C HIS A 90 17.92 -4.72 3.06
N PRO A 91 16.85 -5.17 2.38
CA PRO A 91 15.48 -5.27 2.87
C PRO A 91 15.24 -6.54 3.71
N GLN A 92 14.27 -6.50 4.62
CA GLN A 92 13.72 -7.71 5.24
C GLN A 92 12.66 -8.33 4.33
N ALA A 93 12.55 -9.66 4.31
CA ALA A 93 11.59 -10.39 3.48
C ALA A 93 10.14 -9.86 3.60
N TRP A 94 9.67 -9.58 4.82
CA TRP A 94 8.32 -9.06 5.06
C TRP A 94 8.15 -7.61 4.61
N ALA A 95 9.16 -6.76 4.85
CA ALA A 95 9.14 -5.37 4.40
C ALA A 95 9.17 -5.23 2.87
N ALA A 96 9.83 -6.16 2.16
CA ALA A 96 9.89 -6.18 0.70
C ALA A 96 8.50 -6.36 0.05
N GLY A 97 7.62 -7.14 0.68
CA GLY A 97 6.25 -7.36 0.19
C GLY A 97 5.29 -6.20 0.45
N ALA A 98 5.59 -5.31 1.41
CA ALA A 98 4.66 -4.28 1.88
C ALA A 98 4.20 -3.33 0.75
N THR A 99 5.12 -2.86 -0.09
CA THR A 99 4.77 -1.93 -1.19
C THR A 99 3.89 -2.61 -2.24
N LEU A 100 4.22 -3.84 -2.64
CA LEU A 100 3.44 -4.59 -3.63
C LEU A 100 2.03 -4.90 -3.10
N TYR A 101 1.94 -5.27 -1.82
CA TYR A 101 0.66 -5.53 -1.18
C TYR A 101 -0.21 -4.26 -1.08
N LEU A 102 0.38 -3.10 -0.78
CA LEU A 102 -0.33 -1.82 -0.82
C LEU A 102 -0.83 -1.48 -2.23
N ILE A 103 -0.05 -1.77 -3.28
CA ILE A 103 -0.48 -1.57 -4.66
C ILE A 103 -1.67 -2.48 -4.99
N GLU A 104 -1.59 -3.77 -4.67
CA GLU A 104 -2.68 -4.73 -4.88
C GLU A 104 -3.98 -4.27 -4.19
N MET A 105 -3.90 -3.87 -2.93
CA MET A 105 -5.04 -3.38 -2.15
C MET A 105 -5.58 -2.04 -2.66
N GLY A 106 -4.71 -1.14 -3.10
CA GLY A 106 -5.09 0.14 -3.69
C GLY A 106 -5.87 -0.05 -4.98
N LEU A 107 -5.30 -0.81 -5.92
CA LEU A 107 -5.95 -1.18 -7.18
C LEU A 107 -7.22 -2.02 -6.98
N GLY A 108 -7.39 -2.62 -5.81
CA GLY A 108 -8.57 -3.41 -5.46
C GLY A 108 -8.62 -4.73 -6.23
N LEU A 109 -7.46 -5.31 -6.53
CA LEU A 109 -7.38 -6.58 -7.23
C LEU A 109 -7.86 -7.71 -6.31
N ALA A 110 -8.88 -8.44 -6.74
CA ALA A 110 -9.44 -9.60 -6.05
C ALA A 110 -9.48 -10.79 -7.02
N PRO A 111 -8.37 -11.52 -7.17
CA PRO A 111 -8.28 -12.65 -8.08
C PRO A 111 -8.95 -13.90 -7.52
N ASP A 112 -9.65 -14.63 -8.39
CA ASP A 112 -10.16 -15.98 -8.17
C ASP A 112 -9.73 -16.86 -9.36
N ALA A 113 -8.60 -17.55 -9.17
CA ALA A 113 -8.01 -18.38 -10.22
C ALA A 113 -8.87 -19.58 -10.60
N PHE A 114 -9.61 -20.18 -9.65
CA PHE A 114 -10.46 -21.34 -9.91
C PHE A 114 -11.70 -20.95 -10.70
N ALA A 115 -12.30 -19.80 -10.39
CA ALA A 115 -13.40 -19.24 -11.17
C ALA A 115 -12.96 -18.53 -12.46
N ARG A 116 -11.65 -18.47 -12.74
CA ARG A 116 -11.06 -17.69 -13.85
C ARG A 116 -11.60 -16.27 -13.88
N ARG A 117 -11.61 -15.62 -12.71
CA ARG A 117 -12.18 -14.30 -12.54
C ARG A 117 -11.18 -13.38 -11.86
N LEU A 118 -11.06 -12.17 -12.36
CA LEU A 118 -10.41 -11.07 -11.67
C LEU A 118 -11.45 -9.98 -11.39
N ARG A 119 -11.69 -9.72 -10.10
CA ARG A 119 -12.49 -8.58 -9.69
C ARG A 119 -11.61 -7.37 -9.43
N ILE A 120 -12.05 -6.20 -9.88
CA ILE A 120 -11.47 -4.89 -9.52
C ILE A 120 -12.50 -4.18 -8.64
N VAL A 121 -12.16 -3.97 -7.37
CA VAL A 121 -13.09 -3.48 -6.35
C VAL A 121 -12.65 -2.11 -5.85
N ARG A 122 -13.45 -1.07 -6.10
CA ARG A 122 -13.19 0.30 -5.60
C ARG A 122 -11.77 0.82 -5.89
N PRO A 123 -11.26 0.74 -7.14
CA PRO A 123 -9.84 1.01 -7.43
C PRO A 123 -9.41 2.40 -6.98
N LEU A 124 -8.18 2.50 -6.49
CA LEU A 124 -7.63 3.69 -5.89
C LEU A 124 -6.12 3.77 -6.13
N LEU A 125 -5.65 4.94 -6.56
CA LEU A 125 -4.23 5.22 -6.78
C LEU A 125 -3.67 6.10 -5.65
N PRO A 126 -2.42 5.87 -5.20
CA PRO A 126 -1.74 6.78 -4.27
C PRO A 126 -1.82 8.23 -4.76
N GLU A 127 -1.95 9.19 -3.85
CA GLU A 127 -2.19 10.61 -4.18
C GLU A 127 -1.23 11.23 -5.21
N PHE A 128 0.01 10.74 -5.28
CA PHE A 128 1.08 11.25 -6.15
C PHE A 128 1.25 10.42 -7.43
N VAL A 129 0.35 9.48 -7.69
CA VAL A 129 0.33 8.62 -8.88
C VAL A 129 -0.91 8.95 -9.70
N ASP A 130 -0.68 9.36 -10.94
CA ASP A 130 -1.74 9.66 -11.91
C ASP A 130 -2.04 8.46 -12.81
N HIS A 131 -1.05 7.62 -13.08
CA HIS A 131 -1.18 6.46 -13.96
C HIS A 131 -0.37 5.27 -13.43
N LEU A 132 -0.94 4.07 -13.53
CA LEU A 132 -0.27 2.83 -13.19
C LEU A 132 -0.70 1.72 -14.16
N GLN A 133 0.27 0.99 -14.69
CA GLN A 133 0.04 -0.23 -15.47
C GLN A 133 0.56 -1.45 -14.77
N VAL A 134 -0.24 -2.53 -14.81
CA VAL A 134 0.15 -3.86 -14.37
C VAL A 134 0.16 -4.75 -15.59
N ASN A 135 1.35 -5.19 -15.99
CA ASN A 135 1.55 -6.04 -17.16
C ASN A 135 1.78 -7.49 -16.73
N GLN A 136 1.28 -8.42 -17.54
CA GLN A 136 1.46 -9.85 -17.40
C GLN A 136 0.99 -10.39 -16.03
N LEU A 137 -0.09 -9.81 -15.48
CA LEU A 137 -0.68 -10.28 -14.23
C LEU A 137 -1.29 -11.66 -14.47
N ARG A 138 -0.72 -12.68 -13.82
CA ARG A 138 -1.16 -14.07 -13.97
C ARG A 138 -2.26 -14.43 -12.99
N ILE A 139 -3.40 -14.89 -13.52
CA ILE A 139 -4.54 -15.41 -12.76
C ILE A 139 -4.84 -16.83 -13.23
N GLY A 140 -4.40 -17.83 -12.45
CA GLY A 140 -4.39 -19.23 -12.92
C GLY A 140 -3.51 -19.38 -14.16
N ASP A 141 -4.07 -19.96 -15.22
CA ASP A 141 -3.38 -20.14 -16.50
C ASP A 141 -3.49 -18.92 -17.44
N ALA A 142 -4.33 -17.93 -17.10
CA ALA A 142 -4.51 -16.73 -17.89
C ALA A 142 -3.57 -15.60 -17.47
N GLN A 143 -3.35 -14.64 -18.37
CA GLN A 143 -2.61 -13.40 -18.11
C GLN A 143 -3.43 -12.19 -18.55
N VAL A 144 -3.30 -11.08 -17.83
CA VAL A 144 -3.99 -9.82 -18.13
C VAL A 144 -3.06 -8.62 -17.97
N ASP A 145 -3.20 -7.65 -18.87
CA ASP A 145 -2.59 -6.33 -18.78
C ASP A 145 -3.69 -5.31 -18.41
N LEU A 146 -3.45 -4.53 -17.36
CA LEU A 146 -4.38 -3.56 -16.81
C LEU A 146 -3.75 -2.17 -16.78
N SER A 147 -4.55 -1.14 -17.07
CA SER A 147 -4.20 0.26 -16.89
C SER A 147 -5.15 0.91 -15.90
N PHE A 148 -4.61 1.78 -15.06
CA PHE A 148 -5.36 2.59 -14.10
C PHE A 148 -4.94 4.05 -14.27
N GLU A 149 -5.91 4.96 -14.33
CA GLU A 149 -5.66 6.38 -14.57
C GLU A 149 -6.55 7.22 -13.65
N ARG A 150 -5.97 8.22 -13.01
CA ARG A 150 -6.68 9.20 -12.19
C ARG A 150 -7.47 10.13 -13.09
N THR A 151 -8.77 10.20 -12.87
CA THR A 151 -9.65 11.12 -13.60
C THR A 151 -9.65 12.51 -12.94
N PRO A 152 -10.06 13.58 -13.65
CA PRO A 152 -10.07 14.95 -13.11
C PRO A 152 -10.94 15.14 -11.86
N ASP A 153 -11.95 14.30 -11.66
CA ASP A 153 -12.82 14.28 -10.48
C ASP A 153 -12.24 13.48 -9.30
N GLY A 154 -11.00 12.97 -9.43
CA GLY A 154 -10.27 12.25 -8.39
C GLY A 154 -10.56 10.75 -8.31
N ASN A 155 -11.49 10.25 -9.12
CA ASN A 155 -11.75 8.81 -9.26
C ASN A 155 -10.61 8.11 -10.03
N VAL A 156 -10.68 6.77 -10.10
CA VAL A 156 -9.74 5.97 -10.88
C VAL A 156 -10.49 5.25 -11.99
N ALA A 157 -10.22 5.67 -13.23
CA ALA A 157 -10.58 4.92 -14.41
C ALA A 157 -9.63 3.73 -14.56
N TYR A 158 -10.11 2.68 -15.20
CA TYR A 158 -9.32 1.49 -15.48
C TYR A 158 -9.65 0.97 -16.88
N ALA A 159 -8.71 0.25 -17.47
CA ALA A 159 -8.88 -0.42 -18.75
C ALA A 159 -8.20 -1.79 -18.73
N VAL A 160 -8.87 -2.78 -19.32
CA VAL A 160 -8.25 -4.06 -19.65
C VAL A 160 -7.60 -3.88 -21.02
N LEU A 161 -6.27 -3.91 -21.07
CA LEU A 161 -5.51 -3.67 -22.30
C LEU A 161 -5.39 -4.95 -23.14
N LYS A 162 -5.16 -6.08 -22.47
CA LYS A 162 -4.95 -7.38 -23.10
C LYS A 162 -5.35 -8.49 -22.13
N VAL A 163 -5.95 -9.56 -22.67
CA VAL A 163 -6.15 -10.83 -21.97
C VAL A 163 -5.59 -11.95 -22.84
N ASP A 164 -4.78 -12.82 -22.25
CA ASP A 164 -4.31 -14.06 -22.83
C ASP A 164 -4.87 -15.24 -22.03
N GLY A 165 -5.53 -16.18 -22.71
CA GLY A 165 -6.30 -17.25 -22.10
C GLY A 165 -7.76 -16.87 -21.77
N SER A 166 -8.40 -17.70 -20.95
CA SER A 166 -9.80 -17.51 -20.53
C SER A 166 -9.84 -16.86 -19.14
N LEU A 167 -10.23 -15.59 -19.09
CA LEU A 167 -10.35 -14.81 -17.86
C LEU A 167 -11.51 -13.82 -17.96
N GLU A 168 -12.39 -13.83 -16.97
CA GLU A 168 -13.44 -12.82 -16.79
C GLU A 168 -12.90 -11.68 -15.91
N VAL A 169 -12.91 -10.44 -16.41
CA VAL A 169 -12.58 -9.26 -15.60
C VAL A 169 -13.87 -8.53 -15.24
N VAL A 170 -14.20 -8.50 -13.95
CA VAL A 170 -15.41 -7.87 -13.41
C VAL A 170 -15.03 -6.65 -12.60
N VAL A 171 -15.74 -5.54 -12.78
CA VAL A 171 -15.50 -4.36 -11.95
C VAL A 171 -16.70 -4.05 -11.09
N GLU A 172 -16.40 -3.89 -9.81
CA GLU A 172 -17.37 -3.44 -8.82
C GLU A 172 -17.14 -1.95 -8.59
N PRO A 173 -18.04 -1.10 -9.12
CA PRO A 173 -17.97 0.33 -8.84
C PRO A 173 -18.06 0.55 -7.33
N SER A 174 -17.49 1.66 -6.88
CA SER A 174 -17.62 2.13 -5.51
C SER A 174 -19.09 2.36 -5.17
N GLY A 175 -19.73 1.32 -4.63
CA GLY A 175 -21.01 1.46 -3.97
C GLY A 175 -20.84 2.51 -2.90
N LYS A 176 -21.63 3.59 -2.98
CA LYS A 176 -21.75 4.53 -1.87
C LYS A 176 -22.22 3.71 -0.67
N SER A 177 -21.33 3.50 0.30
CA SER A 177 -21.74 2.98 1.60
C SER A 177 -22.78 3.95 2.15
N VAL A 178 -23.98 3.42 2.43
CA VAL A 178 -25.09 4.12 3.10
C VAL A 178 -24.66 4.51 4.51
#